data_AF-A0A3D4BSZ9-F1
#
_entry.id   AF-A0A3D4BSZ9-F1
#
_cell.length_a   1.000
_cell.length_b   1.000
_cell.length_c   1.000
_cell.angle_alpha   90.00
_cell.angle_beta   90.00
_cell.angle_gamma   90.00
#
_symmetry.space_group_name_H-M   'P 1'
#
loop_
_entity.id
_entity.type
_entity.pdbx_description
1 polymer ?
#
loop_
_entity_poly.entity_id
_entity_poly.type
_entity_poly.pdbx_seq_one_letter_code
_entity_poly.pdbx_strand_id
1 'polypeptide(L)' 'MSDHPVRILLLYTGGTIGMVMDMENESLIPFDFQYLLEKIPEIRQLDCHIDTDSLDRPIDSSNIK' A
#
# COMPACT_ATOMS: atom_id res chain seq x y z
N MET A 1 6.73 -6.11 -30.97
CA MET A 1 6.61 -5.46 -29.66
C MET A 1 6.38 -6.58 -28.67
N SER A 2 7.22 -6.70 -27.64
CA SER A 2 7.07 -7.75 -26.63
C SER A 2 5.74 -7.54 -25.91
N ASP A 3 4.78 -8.41 -26.21
CA ASP A 3 3.38 -8.40 -25.74
C ASP A 3 3.29 -8.86 -24.28
N HIS A 4 4.05 -8.19 -23.41
CA HIS A 4 4.08 -8.51 -21.99
C HIS A 4 3.63 -7.29 -21.21
N PRO A 5 2.46 -7.36 -20.54
CA PRO A 5 2.00 -6.27 -19.70
C PRO A 5 3.03 -6.02 -18.62
N VAL A 6 3.32 -4.74 -18.37
CA VAL A 6 4.23 -4.32 -17.30
C VAL A 6 3.70 -4.88 -15.99
N ARG A 7 4.56 -5.51 -15.18
CA ARG A 7 4.19 -6.04 -13.87
C ARG A 7 4.90 -5.25 -12.78
N ILE A 8 4.12 -4.74 -11.83
CA ILE A 8 4.61 -3.96 -10.69
C ILE A 8 4.21 -4.71 -9.43
N LEU A 9 5.15 -4.95 -8.53
CA LEU A 9 4.88 -5.39 -7.18
C LEU A 9 5.03 -4.18 -6.26
N LEU A 10 3.94 -3.80 -5.59
CA LEU A 10 3.97 -2.77 -4.57
C LEU A 10 4.18 -3.41 -3.20
N LEU A 11 5.33 -3.14 -2.61
CA LEU A 11 5.67 -3.61 -1.26
C LEU A 11 5.43 -2.50 -0.24
N TYR A 12 4.43 -2.68 0.61
CA TYR A 12 4.17 -1.75 1.70
C TYR A 12 4.95 -2.14 2.95
N THR A 13 5.85 -1.23 3.36
CA THR A 13 6.72 -1.44 4.51
C THR A 13 6.27 -0.70 5.76
N GLY A 14 5.37 0.29 5.66
CA GLY A 14 4.91 1.11 6.80
C GLY A 14 4.82 2.60 6.49
N GLY A 15 4.68 3.41 7.54
CA GLY A 15 4.50 4.87 7.46
C GLY A 15 3.05 5.31 7.23
N THR A 16 2.83 6.62 7.14
CA THR A 16 1.51 7.27 7.27
C THR A 16 0.53 6.99 6.12
N ILE A 17 1.02 6.64 4.93
CA ILE A 17 0.16 6.36 3.75
C ILE A 17 -0.73 5.13 3.98
N GLY A 18 -0.29 4.18 4.81
CA GLY A 18 -1.05 3.00 5.20
C GLY A 18 -1.67 3.13 6.58
N MET A 19 -1.90 4.35 7.08
CA MET A 19 -2.55 4.56 8.37
C MET A 19 -3.91 5.23 8.22
N VAL A 20 -4.90 4.74 8.93
CA VAL A 20 -6.22 5.38 9.07
C VAL A 20 -6.38 5.91 10.48
N MET A 21 -7.08 7.04 10.61
CA MET A 21 -7.42 7.59 11.92
C MET A 21 -8.53 6.75 12.54
N ASP A 22 -8.20 6.07 13.63
CA ASP A 22 -9.18 5.48 14.53
C ASP A 22 -9.81 6.62 15.36
N MET A 23 -11.08 6.90 15.08
CA MET A 23 -11.85 7.96 15.72
C MET A 23 -12.20 7.63 17.18
N GLU A 24 -12.18 6.35 17.58
CA GLU A 24 -12.50 5.95 18.95
C GLU A 24 -11.29 6.10 19.87
N ASN A 25 -10.08 5.81 19.36
CA ASN A 25 -8.84 5.86 20.12
C ASN A 25 -7.97 7.08 19.82
N GLU A 26 -8.44 8.00 18.96
CA GLU A 26 -7.70 9.18 18.48
C GLU A 26 -6.27 8.85 18.00
N SER A 27 -6.10 7.68 17.39
CA SER A 27 -4.79 7.14 17.03
C SER A 27 -4.72 6.70 15.58
N LEU A 28 -3.51 6.69 15.02
CA LEU A 28 -3.26 6.19 13.67
C LEU A 28 -3.00 4.69 13.73
N ILE A 29 -3.90 3.90 13.13
CA ILE A 29 -3.74 2.45 13.04
C ILE A 29 -3.33 2.05 11.62
N PRO A 30 -2.49 1.01 11.46
CA PRO A 30 -2.20 0.45 10.14
C PRO A 30 -3.49 -0.06 9.50
N PHE A 31 -3.72 0.28 8.24
CA PHE A 31 -4.84 -0.21 7.45
C PHE A 31 -4.34 -1.26 6.44
N ASP A 32 -5.19 -2.23 6.13
CA ASP A 32 -4.89 -3.29 5.17
C ASP A 32 -4.56 -2.70 3.79
N PHE A 33 -3.34 -2.90 3.31
CA PHE A 33 -2.88 -2.32 2.06
C PHE A 33 -3.70 -2.77 0.84
N GLN A 34 -4.42 -3.91 0.91
CA GLN A 34 -5.37 -4.30 -0.14
C GLN A 34 -6.46 -3.24 -0.34
N TYR A 35 -6.87 -2.54 0.72
CA TYR A 35 -7.81 -1.42 0.62
C TYR A 35 -7.20 -0.20 -0.08
N LEU A 36 -5.87 -0.06 -0.18
CA LEU A 36 -5.24 1.11 -0.82
C LEU A 36 -5.57 1.13 -2.32
N LEU A 37 -5.54 -0.03 -2.96
CA LEU A 37 -5.97 -0.17 -4.36
C LEU A 37 -7.45 0.16 -4.56
N GLU A 38 -8.29 -0.04 -3.54
CA GLU A 38 -9.70 0.40 -3.59
C GLU A 38 -9.84 1.92 -3.41
N LYS A 39 -8.95 2.54 -2.62
CA LYS A 39 -8.94 3.98 -2.35
C LYS A 39 -8.27 4.82 -3.44
N ILE A 40 -7.39 4.22 -4.25
CA ILE A 40 -6.68 4.88 -5.35
C ILE A 40 -7.04 4.18 -6.68
N PRO A 41 -8.29 4.33 -7.17
CA PRO A 41 -8.74 3.69 -8.41
C PRO A 41 -7.95 4.17 -9.64
N GLU A 42 -7.26 5.31 -9.57
CA GLU A 42 -6.40 5.86 -10.62
C GLU A 42 -5.27 4.91 -11.01
N ILE A 43 -4.81 4.08 -10.07
CA ILE A 43 -3.78 3.07 -10.31
C ILE A 43 -4.22 2.07 -11.40
N ARG A 44 -5.53 1.78 -11.52
CA ARG A 44 -6.08 0.87 -12.55
C ARG A 44 -6.05 1.47 -13.96
N GLN A 45 -5.76 2.76 -14.10
CA GLN A 45 -5.62 3.41 -15.42
C GLN A 45 -4.23 3.23 -16.02
N LEU A 46 -3.26 2.78 -15.21
CA LEU A 46 -1.97 2.34 -15.70
C LEU A 46 -2.17 1.02 -16.44
N ASP A 47 -1.65 0.92 -17.67
CA ASP A 47 -1.68 -0.32 -18.46
C ASP A 47 -0.63 -1.31 -17.94
N CYS A 48 -0.83 -1.78 -16.71
CA CYS A 48 0.06 -2.69 -16.01
C CYS A 48 -0.69 -3.60 -15.03
N HIS A 49 -0.11 -4.76 -14.76
CA HIS A 49 -0.54 -5.64 -13.69
C HIS A 49 0.12 -5.19 -12.40
N ILE A 50 -0.66 -4.96 -11.35
CA ILE A 50 -0.16 -4.53 -10.05
C ILE A 50 -0.56 -5.55 -9.02
N ASP A 51 0.45 -6.17 -8.41
CA ASP A 51 0.31 -7.02 -7.24
C ASP A 51 0.75 -6.23 -6.01
N THR A 52 0.18 -6.53 -4.86
CA THR A 52 0.51 -5.88 -3.60
C THR A 52 0.88 -6.89 -2.55
N ASP A 53 1.91 -6.59 -1.78
CA ASP A 53 2.28 -7.35 -0.59
C ASP A 53 2.74 -6.38 0.51
N SER A 54 2.72 -6.84 1.76
CA SER A 54 3.02 -6.01 2.92
C SER A 54 3.74 -6.81 3.99
N LEU A 55 4.55 -6.13 4.80
CA LEU A 55 5.15 -6.76 5.97
C LEU A 55 4.07 -7.12 7.00
N ASP A 56 4.18 -8.30 7.61
CA ASP A 56 3.31 -8.75 8.72
C ASP A 56 3.19 -7.70 9.84
N ARG A 57 4.25 -6.91 10.04
CA ARG A 57 4.25 -5.72 10.89
C ARG A 57 4.84 -4.55 10.11
N PRO A 58 4.02 -3.55 9.74
CA PRO A 58 4.51 -2.33 9.14
C PRO A 58 5.47 -1.61 10.10
N ILE A 59 6.60 -1.13 9.58
CA ILE A 59 7.65 -0.43 10.31
C ILE A 59 7.68 1.03 9.83
N ASP A 60 7.59 1.97 10.78
CA ASP A 60 7.78 3.37 10.44
C ASP A 60 9.23 3.65 10.04
N SER A 61 9.44 4.49 9.02
CA SER A 61 10.78 4.86 8.55
C SER A 61 11.70 5.39 9.66
N SER A 62 11.15 6.07 10.67
CA SER A 62 11.89 6.55 11.85
C SER A 62 12.41 5.43 12.76
N ASN A 63 11.82 4.24 12.66
CA ASN A 63 12.19 3.04 13.43
C ASN A 63 13.03 2.05 12.62
N ILE A 64 13.36 2.35 11.36
CA ILE A 64 14.35 1.57 10.59
C ILE A 64 15.75 1.91 11.13
N LYS A 65 16.49 0.88 11.52
CA LYS A 65 17.89 0.97 11.99
C LYS A 65 18.87 0.52 10.92
#